data_AF-A0A6G8S7Z4-F1
#
_entry.id   AF-A0A6G8S7Z4-F1
#
_cell.length_a   1.000
_cell.length_b   1.000
_cell.length_c   1.000
_cell.angle_alpha   90.00
_cell.angle_beta   90.00
_cell.angle_gamma   90.00
#
_symmetry.space_group_name_H-M   'P 1'
#
loop_
_entity.id
_entity.type
_entity.pdbx_description
1 polymer ?
#
loop_
_entity_poly.entity_id
_entity_poly.type
_entity_poly.pdbx_seq_one_letter_code
_entity_poly.pdbx_strand_id
1 'polypeptide(L)' 'MAVKIVKYDEQGNLLSYTDCSGKETKWQYDERGRVISVENALKQKVEYFYTELTTQKREPIIKGL' A
#
# COMPACT_ATOMS: atom_id res chain seq x y z
N MET A 1 -21.38 -1.18 -22.15
CA MET A 1 -20.88 -2.29 -21.31
C MET A 1 -20.00 -1.70 -20.24
N ALA A 2 -20.13 -2.16 -19.00
CA ALA A 2 -19.20 -1.79 -17.94
C ALA A 2 -17.88 -2.54 -18.11
N VAL A 3 -16.75 -1.83 -18.01
CA VAL A 3 -15.42 -2.39 -18.20
C VAL A 3 -14.63 -2.24 -16.91
N LYS A 4 -14.05 -3.34 -16.44
CA LYS A 4 -13.08 -3.34 -15.35
C LYS A 4 -11.70 -2.93 -15.90
N ILE A 5 -11.03 -2.00 -15.24
CA ILE A 5 -9.68 -1.55 -15.63
C ILE A 5 -8.73 -1.87 -14.49
N VAL A 6 -7.59 -2.49 -14.82
CA VAL A 6 -6.54 -2.82 -13.85
C VAL A 6 -5.20 -2.38 -14.44
N LYS A 7 -4.43 -1.62 -13.67
CA LYS A 7 -3.11 -1.11 -14.08
C LYS A 7 -2.05 -1.57 -13.10
N TYR A 8 -0.91 -1.98 -13.63
CA TYR A 8 0.24 -2.43 -12.86
C TYR A 8 1.48 -1.60 -13.21
N ASP A 9 2.44 -1.53 -12.29
CA ASP A 9 3.79 -1.06 -12.59
C ASP A 9 4.63 -2.18 -13.22
N GLU A 10 5.89 -1.86 -13.56
CA GLU A 10 6.83 -2.82 -14.16
C GLU A 10 7.22 -3.97 -13.22
N GLN A 11 7.02 -3.79 -11.91
CA GLN A 11 7.29 -4.79 -10.87
C GLN A 11 6.06 -5.68 -10.59
N GLY A 12 4.93 -5.43 -11.27
CA GLY A 12 3.68 -6.16 -11.07
C GLY A 12 2.84 -5.67 -9.89
N ASN A 13 3.17 -4.53 -9.28
CA ASN A 13 2.35 -3.94 -8.22
C ASN A 13 1.13 -3.23 -8.82
N LEU A 14 -0.01 -3.32 -8.13
CA LEU A 14 -1.30 -2.79 -8.60
C LEU A 14 -1.36 -1.27 -8.43
N LEU A 15 -1.25 -0.49 -9.51
CA LEU A 15 -1.34 0.98 -9.45
C LEU A 15 -2.77 1.49 -9.32
N SER A 16 -3.70 0.91 -10.08
CA SER A 16 -5.10 1.33 -10.09
C SER A 16 -6.03 0.17 -10.44
N TYR A 17 -7.19 0.19 -9.81
CA TYR A 17 -8.28 -0.74 -10.04
C TYR A 17 -9.57 0.06 -10.17
N THR A 18 -10.24 -0.04 -11.31
CA THR A 18 -11.57 0.53 -11.55
C THR A 18 -12.57 -0.61 -11.73
N ASP A 19 -13.60 -0.63 -10.88
CA ASP A 19 -14.68 -1.60 -10.98
C ASP A 19 -15.67 -1.25 -12.10
N CYS A 20 -16.61 -2.15 -12.37
CA CYS A 20 -17.65 -1.95 -13.38
C CYS A 20 -18.61 -0.78 -13.07
N SER A 21 -18.61 -0.26 -11.84
CA SER A 21 -19.37 0.92 -11.45
C SER A 21 -18.58 2.23 -11.61
N GLY A 22 -17.35 2.17 -12.14
CA GLY A 22 -16.48 3.32 -12.33
C GLY A 22 -15.75 3.77 -11.06
N LYS A 23 -15.84 3.01 -9.97
CA LYS A 23 -15.14 3.34 -8.72
C LYS A 23 -13.69 2.91 -8.83
N GLU A 24 -12.79 3.88 -8.70
CA GLU A 24 -11.35 3.69 -8.77
C GLU A 24 -10.72 3.62 -7.39
N THR A 25 -9.81 2.67 -7.17
CA THR A 25 -8.89 2.62 -6.03
C THR A 25 -7.47 2.68 -6.57
N LYS A 26 -6.59 3.43 -5.89
CA LYS A 26 -5.19 3.61 -6.27
C LYS A 26 -4.28 3.19 -5.13
N TRP A 27 -3.13 2.62 -5.49
CA TRP A 27 -2.07 2.30 -4.55
C TRP A 27 -0.78 2.97 -4.97
N GLN A 28 0.03 3.29 -3.97
CA GLN A 28 1.40 3.77 -4.13
C GLN A 28 2.32 2.88 -3.31
N TYR A 29 3.52 2.68 -3.83
CA TYR A 29 4.51 1.77 -3.28
C TYR A 29 5.83 2.48 -3.05
N ASP A 30 6.61 2.02 -2.07
CA ASP A 30 8.01 2.39 -1.94
C ASP A 30 8.90 1.57 -2.90
N GLU A 31 10.19 1.87 -2.93
CA GLU A 31 11.20 1.18 -3.75
C GLU A 31 11.32 -0.32 -3.44
N ARG A 32 10.77 -0.77 -2.31
CA ARG A 32 10.78 -2.18 -1.86
C ARG A 32 9.46 -2.89 -2.16
N GLY A 33 8.55 -2.24 -2.90
CA GLY A 33 7.24 -2.78 -3.25
C GLY A 33 6.23 -2.80 -2.09
N ARG A 34 6.47 -2.06 -1.01
CA ARG A 34 5.53 -1.96 0.13
C ARG A 34 4.55 -0.83 -0.10
N VAL A 35 3.26 -1.04 0.19
CA VAL A 35 2.22 -0.03 0.03
C VAL A 35 2.42 1.11 1.02
N ILE A 36 2.66 2.33 0.54
CA ILE A 36 2.79 3.55 1.35
C ILE A 36 1.50 4.40 1.37
N SER A 37 0.61 4.22 0.39
CA SER A 37 -0.66 4.92 0.34
C SER A 37 -1.72 4.14 -0.44
N VAL A 38 -2.97 4.20 0.04
CA VAL A 38 -4.16 3.73 -0.68
C VAL A 38 -5.20 4.83 -0.69
N GLU A 39 -5.73 5.16 -1.87
CA GLU A 39 -6.84 6.11 -2.04
C GLU A 39 -8.03 5.40 -2.68
N ASN A 40 -9.21 5.50 -2.08
CA ASN A 40 -10.44 4.92 -2.63
C ASN A 40 -11.25 5.93 -3.47
N ALA A 41 -12.33 5.44 -4.08
CA ALA A 41 -13.19 6.26 -4.94
C ALA A 41 -13.89 7.43 -4.22
N LEU A 42 -13.96 7.38 -2.88
CA LEU A 42 -14.50 8.44 -2.03
C LEU A 42 -13.44 9.48 -1.62
N LYS A 43 -12.23 9.42 -2.21
CA LYS A 43 -11.10 10.28 -1.84
C LYS A 43 -10.60 10.09 -0.40
N GLN A 44 -10.97 8.98 0.23
CA GLN A 44 -10.41 8.61 1.52
C GLN A 44 -9.04 7.98 1.28
N LYS A 45 -8.04 8.50 2.01
CA LYS A 45 -6.65 8.09 1.89
C LYS A 45 -6.17 7.46 3.19
N VAL A 46 -5.46 6.34 3.09
CA VAL A 46 -4.72 5.71 4.20
C VAL A 46 -3.26 5.68 3.83
N GLU A 47 -2.40 6.17 4.72
CA GLU A 47 -0.94 6.19 4.54
C GLU A 47 -0.26 5.26 5.52
N TYR A 48 0.78 4.58 5.06
CA TYR A 48 1.57 3.63 5.84
C TYR A 48 3.01 4.10 5.93
N PHE A 49 3.54 4.09 7.14
CA PHE A 49 4.93 4.45 7.42
C PHE A 49 5.66 3.21 7.91
N TYR A 50 6.71 2.83 7.19
CA TYR A 50 7.56 1.71 7.57
C TYR A 50 8.90 2.24 8.04
N THR A 51 9.39 1.67 9.12
CA THR A 51 10.79 1.81 9.49
C THR A 51 11.65 0.87 8.64
N GLU A 52 12.96 1.09 8.69
CA GLU A 52 13.89 0.09 8.20
C GLU A 52 13.74 -1.23 8.93
N LEU A 53 13.98 -2.32 8.22
CA LEU A 53 14.14 -3.63 8.84
C LEU A 53 15.45 -3.60 9.61
N THR A 54 15.36 -3.54 10.92
CA THR A 54 16.54 -3.62 11.78
C THR A 54 16.76 -5.08 12.16
N THR A 55 17.93 -5.64 11.87
CA THR A 55 18.37 -6.93 12.43
C THR A 55 18.78 -6.82 13.90
N GLN A 56 18.85 -5.59 14.44
CA GLN A 56 19.17 -5.36 15.84
C GLN A 56 18.11 -6.01 16.73
N LYS A 57 18.58 -6.90 17.61
CA LYS A 57 17.78 -7.50 18.67
C LYS A 57 17.26 -6.36 19.55
N ARG A 58 15.95 -6.14 19.54
CA ARG A 58 15.31 -5.18 20.44
C ARG A 58 15.45 -5.70 21.86
N GLU A 59 16.28 -5.07 22.67
CA GLU A 59 16.28 -5.33 24.10
C GLU A 59 15.08 -4.61 24.72
N PRO A 60 14.28 -5.27 25.57
CA PRO A 60 13.24 -4.59 26.30
C PRO A 60 13.89 -3.53 27.20
N ILE A 61 13.32 -2.31 27.19
CA ILE A 61 13.79 -1.19 28.02
C ILE A 61 13.70 -1.55 29.51
N ILE A 62 12.85 -2.51 29.86
CA ILE A 62 12.69 -3.04 31.22
C ILE A 62 13.23 -4.46 31.27
N LYS A 63 14.30 -4.67 32.04
CA LYS A 63 14.75 -6.03 32.39
C LYS A 63 13.89 -6.56 33.53
N GLY A 64 13.10 -7.61 33.26
CA GLY A 64 12.49 -8.45 34.29
C GLY A 64 11.00 -8.23 34.57
N LEU A 65 10.14 -8.44 33.57
CA LEU A 65 8.78 -8.90 33.89
C LEU A 65 8.83 -10.39 34.22
#